data_AF-A0A848NXY7-F1
#
_entry.id   AF-A0A848NXY7-F1
#
_cell.length_a   1.000
_cell.length_b   1.000
_cell.length_c   1.000
_cell.angle_alpha   90.00
_cell.angle_beta   90.00
_cell.angle_gamma   90.00
#
_symmetry.space_group_name_H-M   'P 1'
#
loop_
_entity.id
_entity.type
_entity.pdbx_description
1 polymer ?
#
loop_
_entity_poly.entity_id
_entity_poly.type
_entity_poly.pdbx_seq_one_letter_code
_entity_poly.pdbx_strand_id
1 'polypeptide(L)'
;MLMIDDAIAESCVSEIAKLSPFGKEVISYEIQDDFQFVLLSVVTDGVSDVSPLDRKRIAALVDGVVPKRNGEYSWMVSFTLKGQIFDSYFGGDLMSPDSGL
;
A
#
# COMPACT_ATOMS: atom_id res chain seq x y z
N MET A 1 -20.56 -4.93 -3.00
CA MET A 1 -19.34 -4.24 -2.55
C MET A 1 -18.29 -5.31 -2.32
N LEU A 2 -17.13 -5.23 -2.99
CA LEU A 2 -16.05 -6.18 -2.74
C LEU A 2 -15.40 -5.82 -1.40
N MET A 3 -15.31 -6.78 -0.50
CA MET A 3 -14.66 -6.61 0.80
C MET A 3 -13.15 -6.81 0.63
N ILE A 4 -12.38 -6.07 1.41
CA ILE A 4 -10.96 -6.29 1.56
C ILE A 4 -10.76 -7.42 2.57
N ASP A 5 -10.13 -8.50 2.12
CA ASP A 5 -9.77 -9.65 2.96
C ASP A 5 -8.27 -9.91 2.93
N ASP A 6 -7.83 -10.90 3.71
CA ASP A 6 -6.42 -11.28 3.77
C ASP A 6 -5.88 -11.70 2.40
N ALA A 7 -6.70 -12.26 1.50
CA ALA A 7 -6.24 -12.65 0.18
C ALA A 7 -5.85 -11.43 -0.67
N ILE A 8 -6.62 -10.33 -0.57
CA ILE A 8 -6.30 -9.06 -1.23
C ILE A 8 -5.05 -8.43 -0.62
N ALA A 9 -4.95 -8.40 0.71
CA ALA A 9 -3.79 -7.85 1.40
C ALA A 9 -2.50 -8.64 1.09
N GLU A 10 -2.55 -9.97 1.14
CA GLU A 10 -1.44 -10.86 0.78
C GLU A 10 -1.05 -10.77 -0.70
N SER A 11 -2.01 -10.49 -1.59
CA SER A 11 -1.73 -10.19 -2.99
C SER A 11 -0.90 -8.91 -3.12
N CYS A 12 -1.25 -7.86 -2.37
CA CYS A 12 -0.47 -6.62 -2.34
C CYS A 12 0.95 -6.88 -1.83
N VAL A 13 1.10 -7.57 -0.69
CA VAL A 13 2.42 -7.95 -0.12
C VAL A 13 3.25 -8.74 -1.14
N SER A 14 2.62 -9.71 -1.82
CA SER A 14 3.31 -10.56 -2.79
C SER A 14 3.77 -9.80 -4.03
N GLU A 15 2.95 -8.90 -4.57
CA GLU A 15 3.33 -8.10 -5.74
C GLU A 15 4.41 -7.05 -5.38
N ILE A 16 4.31 -6.41 -4.22
CA ILE A 16 5.36 -5.49 -3.74
C ILE A 16 6.68 -6.26 -3.59
N ALA A 17 6.68 -7.42 -2.93
CA ALA A 17 7.90 -8.17 -2.70
C ALA A 17 8.54 -8.73 -3.98
N LYS A 18 7.73 -8.97 -5.01
CA LYS A 18 8.19 -9.44 -6.32
C LYS A 18 8.79 -8.33 -7.19
N LEU A 19 8.29 -7.10 -7.05
CA LEU A 19 8.59 -5.99 -7.97
C LEU A 19 9.40 -4.86 -7.33
N SER A 20 9.76 -5.00 -6.06
CA SER A 20 10.52 -4.00 -5.29
C SER A 20 11.69 -4.67 -4.56
N PRO A 21 12.66 -3.88 -4.04
CA PRO A 21 13.75 -4.43 -3.24
C PRO A 21 13.33 -4.89 -1.83
N PHE A 22 12.06 -4.70 -1.46
CA PHE A 22 11.55 -5.08 -0.14
C PHE A 22 11.13 -6.55 -0.11
N GLY A 23 11.69 -7.35 0.80
CA GLY A 23 11.19 -8.69 1.06
C GLY A 23 9.82 -8.67 1.75
N LYS A 24 9.13 -9.82 1.77
CA LYS A 24 7.82 -9.92 2.45
C LYS A 24 7.91 -9.65 3.96
N GLU A 25 9.05 -9.98 4.56
CA GLU A 25 9.32 -9.88 5.99
C GLU A 25 9.36 -8.44 6.53
N VAL A 26 9.51 -7.44 5.65
CA VAL A 26 9.49 -6.02 6.02
C VAL A 26 8.17 -5.34 5.69
N ILE A 27 7.17 -6.08 5.22
CA ILE A 27 5.85 -5.57 4.85
C ILE A 27 4.82 -6.16 5.80
N SER A 28 4.08 -5.30 6.49
CA SER A 28 2.91 -5.68 7.29
C SER A 28 1.66 -4.98 6.76
N TYR A 29 0.49 -5.51 7.11
CA TYR A 29 -0.77 -4.87 6.79
C TYR A 29 -1.78 -4.95 7.94
N GLU A 30 -2.76 -4.06 7.88
CA GLU A 30 -3.94 -4.05 8.75
C GLU A 30 -5.18 -3.79 7.89
N ILE A 31 -6.24 -4.57 8.10
CA ILE A 31 -7.54 -4.36 7.47
C ILE A 31 -8.42 -3.60 8.47
N GLN A 32 -8.97 -2.48 8.03
CA GLN A 32 -9.71 -1.52 8.85
C GLN A 32 -11.09 -1.23 8.23
N ASP A 33 -11.87 -0.40 8.93
CA ASP A 33 -13.16 0.13 8.48
C ASP A 33 -14.13 -0.94 7.98
N ASP A 34 -14.40 -1.97 8.79
CA ASP A 34 -15.31 -3.07 8.43
C ASP A 34 -14.98 -3.69 7.06
N PHE A 35 -13.70 -4.03 6.86
CA PHE A 35 -13.18 -4.65 5.64
C PHE A 35 -13.25 -3.74 4.41
N GLN A 36 -13.18 -2.42 4.62
CA GLN A 36 -13.25 -1.44 3.55
C GLN A 36 -11.94 -0.66 3.31
N PHE A 37 -10.95 -0.84 4.17
CA PHE A 37 -9.65 -0.20 4.03
C PHE A 37 -8.49 -1.15 4.35
N VAL A 38 -7.40 -1.07 3.59
CA VAL A 38 -6.12 -1.73 3.93
C VAL A 38 -5.01 -0.70 4.13
N LEU A 39 -4.35 -0.78 5.28
CA LEU A 39 -3.11 -0.07 5.55
C LEU A 39 -1.95 -1.03 5.36
N LEU A 40 -1.03 -0.74 4.44
CA LEU A 40 0.25 -1.42 4.32
C LEU A 40 1.37 -0.58 4.94
N SER A 41 2.25 -1.22 5.70
CA SER A 41 3.46 -0.61 6.25
C SER A 41 4.69 -1.30 5.68
N VAL A 42 5.58 -0.52 5.07
CA VAL A 42 6.83 -0.99 4.48
C VAL A 42 7.99 -0.44 5.30
N VAL A 43 8.74 -1.34 5.94
CA VAL A 43 9.96 -0.98 6.68
C VAL A 43 11.12 -0.88 5.70
N THR A 44 11.76 0.28 5.63
CA THR A 44 12.87 0.55 4.70
C THR A 44 14.25 0.47 5.36
N ASP A 45 14.32 0.00 6.61
CA ASP A 45 15.57 -0.13 7.35
C ASP A 45 16.51 -1.11 6.63
N GLY A 46 17.76 -0.69 6.43
CA GLY A 46 18.78 -1.52 5.76
C GLY A 46 18.67 -1.57 4.23
N VAL A 47 17.64 -0.97 3.62
CA VAL A 47 17.54 -0.79 2.16
C VAL A 47 18.10 0.59 1.82
N SER A 48 19.15 0.65 1.00
CA SER A 48 19.73 1.93 0.58
C SER A 48 18.75 2.69 -0.31
N ASP A 49 18.32 3.86 0.18
CA ASP A 49 17.62 4.94 -0.54
C ASP A 49 16.64 4.47 -1.62
N VAL A 50 15.48 3.98 -1.17
CA VAL A 50 14.36 3.68 -2.08
C VAL A 50 13.95 4.99 -2.71
N SER A 51 14.01 5.09 -4.04
CA SER A 51 13.73 6.37 -4.68
C SER A 51 12.24 6.73 -4.54
N PRO A 52 11.88 8.03 -4.59
CA PRO A 52 10.48 8.42 -4.70
C PRO A 52 9.74 7.74 -5.86
N LEU A 53 10.46 7.40 -6.94
CA LEU A 53 9.92 6.68 -8.09
C LEU A 53 9.52 5.25 -7.72
N ASP A 54 10.33 4.55 -6.92
CA ASP A 54 10.03 3.19 -6.48
C ASP A 54 8.84 3.16 -5.51
N ARG A 55 8.73 4.16 -4.63
CA ARG A 55 7.55 4.31 -3.75
C ARG A 55 6.27 4.58 -4.53
N LYS A 56 6.30 5.46 -5.54
CA LYS A 56 5.18 5.69 -6.47
C LYS A 56 4.79 4.42 -7.23
N ARG A 57 5.76 3.61 -7.67
CA ARG A 57 5.48 2.32 -8.32
C ARG A 57 4.76 1.35 -7.39
N ILE A 58 5.19 1.28 -6.13
CA ILE A 58 4.51 0.47 -5.11
C ILE A 58 3.07 0.96 -4.90
N ALA A 59 2.86 2.27 -4.80
CA ALA A 59 1.52 2.85 -4.66
C ALA A 59 0.61 2.49 -5.85
N ALA A 60 1.12 2.62 -7.08
CA ALA A 60 0.38 2.24 -8.28
C ALA A 60 0.07 0.72 -8.36
N LEU A 61 0.96 -0.13 -7.83
CA LEU A 61 0.69 -1.57 -7.73
C LEU A 61 -0.48 -1.85 -6.79
N VAL A 62 -0.48 -1.23 -5.62
CA VAL A 62 -1.56 -1.39 -4.64
C VAL A 62 -2.88 -0.87 -5.20
N ASP A 63 -2.89 0.27 -5.89
CA ASP A 63 -4.10 0.81 -6.53
C ASP A 63 -4.68 -0.10 -7.63
N GLY A 64 -3.83 -0.91 -8.27
CA GLY A 64 -4.26 -1.91 -9.25
C GLY A 64 -4.84 -3.19 -8.64
N VAL A 65 -4.57 -3.46 -7.37
CA VAL A 65 -4.99 -4.70 -6.67
C VAL A 65 -6.20 -4.46 -5.79
N VAL A 66 -6.22 -3.36 -5.02
CA VAL A 66 -7.26 -3.12 -4.02
C VAL A 66 -8.55 -2.64 -4.70
N PRO A 67 -9.73 -3.22 -4.36
CA PRO A 67 -11.00 -2.74 -4.87
C PRO A 67 -11.23 -1.26 -4.59
N LYS A 68 -11.68 -0.53 -5.61
CA LYS A 68 -11.98 0.90 -5.50
C LYS A 68 -13.39 1.13 -4.95
N ARG A 69 -13.57 2.24 -4.25
CA ARG A 69 -14.81 2.67 -3.59
C ARG A 69 -15.26 4.02 -4.13
N ASN A 70 -16.53 4.34 -3.91
CA ASN A 70 -17.11 5.59 -4.40
C ASN A 70 -17.09 6.65 -3.31
N GLY A 71 -16.26 7.68 -3.46
CA GLY A 71 -16.16 8.82 -2.54
C GLY A 71 -15.33 8.56 -1.28
N GLU A 72 -14.62 7.42 -1.20
CA GLU A 72 -13.84 7.01 -0.03
C GLU A 72 -12.56 6.29 -0.49
N TYR A 73 -11.47 6.47 0.26
CA TYR A 73 -10.24 5.71 0.03
C TYR A 73 -10.40 4.27 0.50
N SER A 74 -9.67 3.36 -0.15
CA SER A 74 -9.67 1.93 0.20
C SER A 74 -8.28 1.40 0.53
N TRP A 75 -7.22 2.17 0.34
CA TRP A 75 -5.87 1.75 0.70
C TRP A 75 -4.94 2.92 1.08
N MET A 76 -3.92 2.59 1.87
CA MET A 76 -2.75 3.43 2.11
C MET A 76 -1.49 2.57 2.23
N VAL A 77 -0.37 3.08 1.73
CA VAL A 77 0.98 2.52 1.93
C VAL A 77 1.81 3.54 2.69
N SER A 78 2.33 3.16 3.85
CA SER A 78 3.24 3.98 4.65
C SER A 78 4.64 3.40 4.63
N PHE A 79 5.63 4.26 4.38
CA PHE A 79 7.04 3.90 4.39
C PHE A 79 7.68 4.36 5.69
N THR A 80 8.33 3.44 6.39
CA THR A 80 8.92 3.69 7.70
C THR A 80 10.44 3.55 7.66
N LEU A 81 11.14 4.49 8.28
CA LEU A 81 12.59 4.47 8.49
C LEU A 81 12.85 4.70 9.98
N LYS A 82 13.55 3.76 10.62
CA LYS A 82 13.82 3.76 12.07
C LYS A 82 12.55 3.93 12.90
N GLY A 83 11.48 3.24 12.48
CA GLY A 83 10.17 3.27 13.14
C GLY A 83 9.36 4.57 12.95
N GLN A 84 9.82 5.51 12.12
CA GLN A 84 9.07 6.74 11.80
C GLN A 84 8.56 6.70 10.37
N ILE A 85 7.30 7.05 10.16
CA ILE A 85 6.74 7.25 8.82
C ILE A 85 7.41 8.48 8.21
N PHE A 86 8.02 8.33 7.05
CA PHE A 86 8.64 9.44 6.32
C PHE A 86 7.97 9.75 4.98
N ASP A 87 7.16 8.83 4.45
CA ASP A 87 6.38 9.01 3.23
C ASP A 87 5.15 8.09 3.25
N SER A 88 4.05 8.53 2.64
CA SER A 88 2.81 7.75 2.53
C SER A 88 2.07 8.06 1.23
N TYR A 89 1.45 7.05 0.67
CA TYR A 89 0.58 7.14 -0.52
C TYR A 89 -0.76 6.52 -0.17
N PHE A 90 -1.84 6.97 -0.80
CA PHE A 90 -3.20 6.48 -0.55
C PHE A 90 -4.02 6.57 -1.82
N GLY A 91 -5.15 5.87 -1.89
CA GLY A 91 -6.00 5.90 -3.08
C GLY A 91 -7.22 5.01 -2.99
N GLY A 92 -7.73 4.62 -4.15
CA GLY A 92 -8.90 3.74 -4.26
C GLY A 92 -10.26 4.47 -4.26
N ASP A 93 -10.29 5.80 -4.34
CA ASP A 93 -11.52 6.57 -4.56
C ASP A 93 -11.83 6.72 -6.06
N LEU A 94 -12.96 6.19 -6.53
CA LEU A 94 -13.45 6.31 -7.90
C LEU A 94 -13.80 7.75 -8.29
N MET A 95 -14.14 8.61 -7.33
CA MET A 95 -14.42 10.02 -7.58
C MET A 95 -13.13 10.84 -7.73
N SER A 96 -12.01 10.31 -7.23
CA SER A 96 -10.73 11.00 -7.19
C SER A 96 -9.57 10.01 -7.48
N PRO A 97 -9.54 9.39 -8.68
CA PRO A 97 -8.75 8.19 -8.99
C PRO A 97 -7.24 8.35 -8.88
N ASP A 98 -6.74 9.58 -8.98
CA ASP A 98 -5.30 9.90 -8.89
C ASP A 98 -4.93 10.60 -7.57
N SER A 99 -5.83 10.58 -6.56
CA SER A 99 -5.53 11.15 -5.25
C SER A 99 -4.37 10.41 -4.60
N GLY A 100 -3.42 11.14 -4.02
CA GLY A 100 -2.37 10.53 -3.19
C GLY A 100 -1.32 9.71 -3.94
N LEU A 101 -1.24 9.81 -5.27
CA LEU A 101 -0.28 9.15 -6.17
C LEU A 101 0.85 10.06 -6.68
#